data_AF-A0A7S2NGX3-F1
#
_entry.id   AF-A0A7S2NGX3-F1
#
_cell.length_a   1.000
_cell.length_b   1.000
_cell.length_c   1.000
_cell.angle_alpha   90.00
_cell.angle_beta   90.00
_cell.angle_gamma   90.00
#
_symmetry.space_group_name_H-M   'P 1'
#
loop_
_entity.id
_entity.type
_entity.pdbx_description
1 polymer ?
#
loop_
_entity_poly.entity_id
_entity_poly.type
_entity_poly.pdbx_seq_one_letter_code
_entity_poly.pdbx_strand_id
1 'polypeptide(L)'
;GNTTPEIEFHGDGKRLKKASADVAMAKQAARSRKEKNKMKYLTESSRRSNETIRTSPLARILPSNSRLSQWVLQQAGDLHAWFSELEEPKRSGCLASLVLHRNFDAVVAGLIVANCVYTTYQANYEMATLGDKPPGDAVIELSFLLVFVVELCIKLVLHRLYFFCNESLAWNIFDFVLVAFAAVDQALTSSG
;
A
#
# COMPACT_ATOMS: atom_id res chain seq x y z
N GLY A 1 -92.25 -12.58 -35.11
CA GLY A 1 -91.06 -11.80 -34.71
C GLY A 1 -90.89 -11.98 -33.21
N ASN A 2 -89.70 -12.02 -32.63
CA ASN A 2 -88.36 -11.86 -33.18
C ASN A 2 -87.41 -12.60 -32.22
N THR A 3 -86.35 -13.16 -32.77
CA THR A 3 -85.31 -13.99 -32.14
C THR A 3 -84.47 -13.21 -31.13
N THR A 4 -84.33 -13.73 -29.90
CA THR A 4 -83.30 -13.29 -28.94
C THR A 4 -81.94 -13.85 -29.36
N PRO A 5 -80.88 -13.02 -29.44
CA PRO A 5 -79.55 -13.50 -29.81
C PRO A 5 -78.85 -14.11 -28.60
N GLU A 6 -78.49 -15.38 -28.72
CA GLU A 6 -77.60 -16.09 -27.79
C GLU A 6 -76.18 -15.57 -28.03
N ILE A 7 -75.70 -14.67 -27.16
CA ILE A 7 -74.36 -14.10 -27.26
C ILE A 7 -73.35 -15.16 -26.79
N GLU A 8 -72.60 -15.68 -27.75
CA GLU A 8 -71.62 -16.75 -27.61
C GLU A 8 -70.37 -16.29 -26.81
N PHE A 9 -70.40 -16.41 -25.48
CA PHE A 9 -69.30 -16.07 -24.55
C PHE A 9 -68.09 -17.03 -24.60
N HIS A 10 -67.96 -17.88 -25.63
CA HIS A 10 -66.98 -18.97 -25.64
C HIS A 10 -65.59 -18.59 -26.22
N GLY A 11 -65.44 -17.38 -26.79
CA GLY A 11 -64.23 -16.93 -27.48
C GLY A 11 -63.18 -16.20 -26.62
N ASP A 12 -63.60 -15.43 -25.61
CA ASP A 12 -62.70 -14.51 -24.88
C ASP A 12 -61.78 -15.20 -23.87
N GLY A 13 -62.25 -16.27 -23.22
CA GLY A 13 -61.43 -17.05 -22.28
C GLY A 13 -60.21 -17.72 -22.93
N LYS A 14 -60.31 -18.09 -24.21
CA LYS A 14 -59.18 -18.69 -24.97
C LYS A 14 -58.14 -17.63 -25.36
N ARG A 15 -58.59 -16.42 -25.70
CA ARG A 15 -57.70 -15.29 -26.06
C ARG A 15 -56.92 -14.79 -24.84
N LEU A 16 -57.57 -14.70 -23.67
CA LEU A 16 -56.92 -14.30 -22.42
C LEU A 16 -55.88 -15.32 -21.94
N LYS A 17 -56.17 -16.64 -22.05
CA LYS A 17 -55.20 -17.70 -21.73
C LYS A 17 -53.99 -17.68 -22.66
N LYS A 18 -54.21 -17.44 -23.96
CA LYS A 18 -53.13 -17.32 -24.96
C LYS A 18 -52.23 -16.11 -24.67
N ALA A 19 -52.82 -14.93 -24.43
CA ALA A 19 -52.07 -13.72 -24.09
C ALA A 19 -51.25 -13.90 -22.80
N SER A 20 -51.79 -14.57 -21.78
CA SER A 20 -51.05 -14.87 -20.54
C SER A 20 -49.88 -15.83 -20.77
N ALA A 21 -50.02 -16.81 -21.65
CA ALA A 21 -48.95 -17.74 -22.00
C ALA A 21 -47.82 -17.04 -22.78
N ASP A 22 -48.17 -16.16 -23.72
CA ASP A 22 -47.21 -15.38 -24.52
C ASP A 22 -46.38 -14.43 -23.64
N VAL A 23 -47.01 -13.78 -22.65
CA VAL A 23 -46.32 -12.93 -21.67
C VAL A 23 -45.38 -13.74 -20.75
N ALA A 24 -45.80 -14.93 -20.31
CA ALA A 24 -44.96 -15.82 -19.51
C ALA A 24 -43.71 -16.30 -20.29
N MET A 25 -43.89 -16.66 -21.56
CA MET A 25 -42.81 -17.06 -22.47
C MET A 25 -41.84 -15.91 -22.75
N ALA A 26 -42.35 -14.69 -22.98
CA ALA A 26 -41.51 -13.50 -23.16
C ALA A 26 -40.68 -13.19 -21.90
N LYS A 27 -41.27 -13.36 -20.71
CA LYS A 27 -40.58 -13.14 -19.42
C LYS A 27 -39.49 -14.18 -19.16
N GLN A 28 -39.73 -15.44 -19.52
CA GLN A 28 -38.71 -16.51 -19.45
C GLN A 28 -37.57 -16.29 -20.46
N ALA A 29 -37.89 -15.89 -21.68
CA ALA A 29 -36.89 -15.55 -22.70
C ALA A 29 -36.02 -14.34 -22.29
N ALA A 30 -36.61 -13.34 -21.63
CA ALA A 30 -35.87 -12.19 -21.10
C ALA A 30 -34.92 -12.59 -19.96
N ARG A 31 -35.34 -13.51 -19.08
CA ARG A 31 -34.48 -14.03 -17.99
C ARG A 31 -33.30 -14.83 -18.54
N SER A 32 -33.54 -15.74 -19.48
CA SER A 32 -32.46 -16.55 -20.07
C SER A 32 -31.45 -15.72 -20.87
N ARG A 33 -31.89 -14.63 -21.54
CA ARG A 33 -30.98 -13.67 -22.19
C ARG A 33 -30.09 -12.93 -21.18
N LYS A 34 -30.65 -12.51 -20.05
CA LYS A 34 -29.87 -11.84 -18.98
C LYS A 34 -28.81 -12.77 -18.39
N GLU A 35 -29.15 -14.04 -18.16
CA GLU A 35 -28.20 -15.04 -17.64
C GLU A 35 -27.08 -15.36 -18.64
N LYS A 36 -27.41 -15.52 -19.94
CA LYS A 36 -26.41 -15.75 -20.99
C LYS A 36 -25.43 -14.57 -21.11
N ASN A 37 -25.95 -13.34 -21.04
CA ASN A 37 -25.09 -12.15 -21.07
C ASN A 37 -24.22 -12.08 -19.82
N LYS A 38 -24.79 -12.30 -18.63
CA LYS A 38 -24.03 -12.33 -17.37
C LYS A 38 -22.90 -13.37 -17.42
N MET A 39 -23.16 -14.56 -17.95
CA MET A 39 -22.16 -15.61 -18.09
C MET A 39 -21.02 -15.20 -19.04
N LYS A 40 -21.35 -14.59 -20.18
CA LYS A 40 -20.33 -14.05 -21.11
C LYS A 40 -19.43 -13.00 -20.44
N TYR A 41 -20.01 -12.06 -19.70
CA TYR A 41 -19.24 -11.04 -18.98
C TYR A 41 -18.31 -11.66 -17.93
N LEU A 42 -18.79 -12.66 -17.17
CA LEU A 42 -17.97 -13.34 -16.17
C LEU A 42 -16.80 -14.11 -16.81
N THR A 43 -17.04 -14.81 -17.91
CA THR A 43 -16.00 -15.53 -18.65
C THR A 43 -14.94 -14.59 -19.24
N GLU A 44 -15.36 -13.47 -19.85
CA GLU A 44 -14.43 -12.46 -20.39
C GLU A 44 -13.62 -11.78 -19.27
N SER A 45 -14.26 -11.49 -18.13
CA SER A 45 -13.57 -10.92 -16.96
C SER A 45 -12.50 -11.85 -16.39
N SER A 46 -12.79 -13.16 -16.28
CA SER A 46 -11.78 -14.15 -15.87
C SER A 46 -10.64 -14.27 -16.87
N ARG A 47 -10.94 -14.19 -18.18
CA ARG A 47 -9.92 -14.27 -19.24
C ARG A 47 -8.96 -13.08 -19.20
N ARG A 48 -9.49 -11.88 -18.97
CA ARG A 48 -8.71 -10.64 -18.89
C ARG A 48 -7.81 -10.57 -17.65
N SER A 49 -8.29 -11.08 -16.52
CA SER A 49 -7.49 -11.20 -15.29
C SER A 49 -6.31 -12.17 -15.50
N ASN A 50 -6.55 -13.33 -16.12
CA ASN A 50 -5.51 -14.33 -16.37
C ASN A 50 -4.42 -13.88 -17.35
N GLU A 51 -4.78 -13.10 -18.39
CA GLU A 51 -3.79 -12.52 -19.33
C GLU A 51 -2.92 -11.43 -18.68
N THR A 52 -3.49 -10.64 -17.76
CA THR A 52 -2.74 -9.59 -17.05
C THR A 52 -1.67 -10.20 -16.14
N ILE A 53 -1.98 -11.32 -15.48
CA ILE A 53 -1.01 -12.06 -14.65
C ILE A 53 0.13 -12.62 -15.51
N ARG A 54 -0.20 -13.13 -16.69
CA ARG A 54 0.74 -13.83 -17.59
C ARG A 54 1.73 -12.91 -18.31
N THR A 55 1.40 -11.61 -18.44
CA THR A 55 2.23 -10.62 -19.14
C THR A 55 3.17 -9.83 -18.23
N SER A 56 3.13 -10.09 -16.92
CA SER A 56 4.04 -9.44 -15.97
C SER A 56 5.51 -9.88 -16.17
N PRO A 57 6.48 -8.95 -16.25
CA PRO A 57 7.90 -9.27 -16.38
C PRO A 57 8.47 -10.10 -15.21
N LEU A 58 7.81 -10.04 -14.05
CA LEU A 58 8.20 -10.74 -12.82
C LEU A 58 7.95 -12.26 -12.88
N ALA A 59 7.11 -12.75 -13.80
CA ALA A 59 6.82 -14.17 -13.95
C ALA A 59 8.01 -14.98 -14.54
N ARG A 60 9.01 -14.31 -15.11
CA ARG A 60 10.18 -14.96 -15.71
C ARG A 60 11.35 -15.19 -14.76
N ILE A 61 11.38 -14.54 -13.60
CA ILE A 61 12.57 -14.47 -12.74
C ILE A 61 12.45 -15.32 -11.47
N LEU A 62 11.25 -15.78 -11.09
CA LEU A 62 11.05 -16.46 -9.82
C LEU A 62 10.90 -17.99 -9.98
N PRO A 63 11.73 -18.80 -9.32
CA PRO A 63 11.68 -20.26 -9.42
C PRO A 63 10.36 -20.79 -8.85
N SER A 64 9.64 -21.50 -9.72
CA SER A 64 8.40 -22.21 -9.45
C SER A 64 8.65 -23.45 -8.58
N ASN A 65 8.74 -23.34 -7.25
CA ASN A 65 8.31 -24.46 -6.36
C ASN A 65 8.15 -24.20 -4.85
N SER A 66 7.86 -22.99 -4.35
CA SER A 66 7.45 -22.87 -2.94
C SER A 66 6.09 -22.21 -2.83
N ARG A 67 5.11 -22.97 -2.33
CA ARG A 67 3.77 -22.45 -1.99
C ARG A 67 3.85 -21.24 -1.04
N LEU A 68 4.91 -21.19 -0.23
CA LEU A 68 5.28 -20.07 0.61
C LEU A 68 5.70 -18.84 -0.19
N SER A 69 6.52 -18.95 -1.24
CA SER A 69 6.89 -17.76 -2.04
C SER A 69 5.68 -17.18 -2.76
N GLN A 70 4.78 -18.01 -3.29
CA GLN A 70 3.54 -17.52 -3.92
C GLN A 70 2.60 -16.85 -2.91
N TRP A 71 2.45 -17.41 -1.71
CA TRP A 71 1.65 -16.79 -0.64
C TRP A 71 2.29 -15.50 -0.12
N VAL A 72 3.61 -15.46 0.05
CA VAL A 72 4.36 -14.27 0.50
C VAL A 72 4.34 -13.16 -0.55
N LEU A 73 4.47 -13.49 -1.83
CA LEU A 73 4.42 -12.50 -2.92
C LEU A 73 3.00 -11.96 -3.13
N GLN A 74 1.97 -12.78 -2.94
CA GLN A 74 0.58 -12.32 -2.95
C GLN A 74 0.27 -11.42 -1.75
N GLN A 75 0.68 -11.80 -0.55
CA GLN A 75 0.51 -10.97 0.64
C GLN A 75 1.28 -9.66 0.53
N ALA A 76 2.51 -9.67 -0.01
CA ALA A 76 3.29 -8.45 -0.23
C ALA A 76 2.66 -7.53 -1.29
N GLY A 77 2.10 -8.09 -2.37
CA GLY A 77 1.41 -7.33 -3.42
C GLY A 77 0.08 -6.74 -2.97
N ASP A 78 -0.75 -7.52 -2.27
CA ASP A 78 -2.03 -7.06 -1.76
C ASP A 78 -1.87 -6.11 -0.56
N LEU A 79 -0.85 -6.30 0.29
CA LEU A 79 -0.45 -5.27 1.27
C LEU A 79 0.02 -4.01 0.54
N HIS A 80 0.89 -4.10 -0.46
CA HIS A 80 1.40 -2.93 -1.16
C HIS A 80 0.27 -2.14 -1.83
N ALA A 81 -0.69 -2.83 -2.46
CA ALA A 81 -1.86 -2.21 -3.08
C ALA A 81 -2.80 -1.58 -2.04
N TRP A 82 -3.07 -2.26 -0.93
CA TRP A 82 -3.90 -1.72 0.16
C TRP A 82 -3.23 -0.53 0.88
N PHE A 83 -1.91 -0.56 1.04
CA PHE A 83 -1.13 0.54 1.60
C PHE A 83 -1.04 1.74 0.65
N SER A 84 -1.04 1.51 -0.67
CA SER A 84 -1.00 2.59 -1.67
C SER A 84 -2.29 3.42 -1.74
N GLU A 85 -3.38 2.95 -1.12
CA GLU A 85 -4.68 3.64 -1.11
C GLU A 85 -4.87 4.54 0.11
N LEU A 86 -3.93 4.55 1.05
CA LEU A 86 -3.88 5.48 2.20
C LEU A 86 -3.29 6.83 1.77
N GLU A 87 -4.03 7.57 0.94
CA GLU A 87 -3.62 8.92 0.53
C GLU A 87 -3.65 9.89 1.74
N GLU A 88 -2.48 10.42 2.09
CA GLU A 88 -2.29 11.29 3.26
C GLU A 88 -3.06 12.61 3.07
N PRO A 89 -3.99 13.00 3.97
CA PRO A 89 -4.72 14.25 3.81
C PRO A 89 -3.77 15.43 3.97
N LYS A 90 -3.68 16.30 2.94
CA LYS A 90 -2.88 17.54 2.94
C LYS A 90 -3.16 18.37 4.19
N ARG A 91 -2.23 18.38 5.14
CA ARG A 91 -2.30 19.26 6.32
C ARG A 91 -1.51 20.54 6.07
N SER A 92 -2.22 21.65 6.02
CA SER A 92 -1.64 23.00 5.98
C SER A 92 -1.23 23.42 7.39
N GLY A 93 0.08 23.59 7.60
CA GLY A 93 0.65 24.14 8.83
C GLY A 93 2.08 24.63 8.59
N CYS A 94 2.54 25.59 9.39
CA CYS A 94 3.89 26.16 9.23
C CYS A 94 4.99 25.10 9.41
N LEU A 95 4.83 24.16 10.36
CA LEU A 95 5.77 23.05 10.55
C LEU A 95 5.73 22.05 9.39
N ALA A 96 4.55 21.78 8.83
CA ALA A 96 4.42 20.93 7.65
C ALA A 96 5.14 21.57 6.47
N SER A 97 4.98 22.88 6.24
CA SER A 97 5.69 23.58 5.18
C SER A 97 7.22 23.63 5.35
N LEU A 98 7.72 23.59 6.61
CA LEU A 98 9.15 23.57 6.90
C LEU A 98 9.77 22.20 6.58
N VAL A 99 9.09 21.12 6.97
CA VAL A 99 9.57 19.74 6.79
C VAL A 99 9.32 19.21 5.39
N LEU A 100 8.25 19.66 4.70
CA LEU A 100 7.99 19.32 3.30
C LEU A 100 8.96 20.02 2.33
N HIS A 101 9.83 20.90 2.82
CA HIS A 101 10.78 21.61 1.97
C HIS A 101 11.91 20.65 1.61
N ARG A 102 12.14 20.43 0.31
CA ARG A 102 13.19 19.55 -0.25
C ARG A 102 14.63 19.84 0.22
N ASN A 103 14.85 21.00 0.85
CA ASN A 103 16.11 21.36 1.46
C ASN A 103 16.31 20.68 2.82
N PHE A 104 15.23 20.44 3.55
CA PHE A 104 15.26 19.74 4.84
C PHE A 104 15.78 18.32 4.65
N ASP A 105 15.19 17.55 3.73
CA ASP A 105 15.66 16.20 3.39
C ASP A 105 17.13 16.17 2.94
N ALA A 106 17.57 17.18 2.19
CA ALA A 106 18.97 17.28 1.75
C ALA A 106 19.94 17.59 2.91
N VAL A 107 19.53 18.40 3.88
CA VAL A 107 20.32 18.70 5.08
C VAL A 107 20.46 17.44 5.95
N VAL A 108 19.36 16.71 6.13
CA VAL A 108 19.32 15.44 6.86
C VAL A 108 20.23 14.40 6.20
N ALA A 109 20.08 14.19 4.90
CA ALA A 109 20.96 13.29 4.15
C ALA A 109 22.43 13.71 4.26
N GLY A 110 22.71 15.02 4.25
CA GLY A 110 24.05 15.56 4.51
C GLY A 110 24.58 15.22 5.90
N LEU A 111 23.74 15.30 6.93
CA LEU A 111 24.09 14.93 8.31
C LEU A 111 24.39 13.43 8.45
N ILE A 112 23.64 12.57 7.77
CA ILE A 112 23.90 11.12 7.73
C ILE A 112 25.28 10.86 7.11
N VAL A 113 25.59 11.49 5.98
CA VAL A 113 26.90 11.36 5.34
C VAL A 113 28.02 11.89 6.24
N ALA A 114 27.82 13.05 6.88
CA ALA A 114 28.78 13.63 7.81
C ALA A 114 29.03 12.71 9.02
N ASN A 115 27.98 12.10 9.57
CA ASN A 115 28.09 11.12 10.65
C ASN A 115 28.88 9.88 10.19
N CYS A 116 28.61 9.34 8.99
CA CYS A 116 29.40 8.22 8.45
C CYS A 116 30.88 8.55 8.26
N VAL A 117 31.19 9.75 7.76
CA VAL A 117 32.58 10.23 7.62
C VAL A 117 33.25 10.32 8.99
N TYR A 118 32.53 10.86 9.99
CA TYR A 118 33.04 10.96 11.35
C TYR A 118 33.30 9.58 11.98
N THR A 119 32.34 8.66 11.92
CA THR A 119 32.50 7.27 12.41
C THR A 119 33.67 6.57 11.72
N THR A 120 33.87 6.81 10.41
CA THR A 120 35.03 6.25 9.68
C THR A 120 36.34 6.86 10.18
N TYR A 121 36.37 8.16 10.44
CA TYR A 121 37.54 8.84 11.00
C TYR A 121 37.88 8.33 12.41
N GLN A 122 36.87 8.20 13.28
CA GLN A 122 36.99 7.66 14.63
C GLN A 122 37.56 6.24 14.60
N ALA A 123 36.98 5.34 13.79
CA ALA A 123 37.48 3.97 13.63
C ALA A 123 38.95 3.93 13.16
N ASN A 124 39.32 4.81 12.22
CA ASN A 124 40.70 4.92 11.76
C ASN A 124 41.65 5.47 12.85
N TYR A 125 41.18 6.41 13.67
CA TYR A 125 41.93 6.96 14.80
C TYR A 125 42.16 5.92 15.90
N GLU A 126 41.12 5.15 16.24
CA GLU A 126 41.20 4.06 17.20
C GLU A 126 42.20 2.99 16.74
N MET A 127 42.19 2.63 15.45
CA MET A 127 43.17 1.72 14.87
C MET A 127 44.60 2.26 14.93
N ALA A 128 44.79 3.57 14.73
CA ALA A 128 46.11 4.21 14.76
C ALA A 128 46.67 4.39 16.19
N THR A 129 45.79 4.51 17.19
CA THR A 129 46.15 4.90 18.56
C THR A 129 45.91 3.77 19.58
N LEU A 130 45.87 2.51 19.12
CA LEU A 130 45.68 1.31 19.95
C LEU A 130 44.39 1.34 20.80
N GLY A 131 43.29 1.83 20.24
CA GLY A 131 41.98 1.90 20.89
C GLY A 131 41.71 3.18 21.67
N ASP A 132 42.59 4.18 21.58
CA ASP A 132 42.34 5.49 22.17
C ASP A 132 41.37 6.30 21.30
N LYS A 133 40.44 7.00 21.93
CA LYS A 133 39.42 7.81 21.25
C LYS A 133 39.90 9.25 21.03
N PRO A 134 39.47 9.92 19.95
CA PRO A 134 39.83 11.32 19.75
C PRO A 134 39.26 12.21 20.87
N PRO A 135 39.98 13.27 21.28
CA PRO A 135 39.52 14.15 22.33
C PRO A 135 38.21 14.85 21.91
N GLY A 136 37.15 14.70 22.71
CA GLY A 136 35.83 15.27 22.43
C GLY A 136 34.86 14.35 21.68
N ASP A 137 35.24 13.09 21.43
CA ASP A 137 34.45 12.11 20.70
C ASP A 137 33.00 11.97 21.19
N ALA A 138 32.83 11.79 22.49
CA ALA A 138 31.51 11.66 23.12
C ALA A 138 30.61 12.89 22.90
N VAL A 139 31.18 14.10 22.82
CA VAL A 139 30.41 15.33 22.59
C VAL A 139 29.92 15.40 21.15
N ILE A 140 30.76 14.99 20.20
CA ILE A 140 30.44 14.98 18.78
C ILE A 140 29.39 13.92 18.48
N GLU A 141 29.57 12.69 18.97
CA GLU A 141 28.58 11.61 18.83
C GLU A 141 27.22 12.00 19.42
N LEU A 142 27.22 12.56 20.64
CA LEU A 142 25.99 13.01 21.30
C LEU A 142 25.31 14.12 20.50
N SER A 143 26.08 15.02 19.88
CA SER A 143 25.53 16.11 19.06
C SER A 143 24.82 15.58 17.81
N PHE A 144 25.42 14.62 17.09
CA PHE A 144 24.79 13.97 15.94
C PHE A 144 23.53 13.19 16.36
N LEU A 145 23.61 12.44 17.46
CA LEU A 145 22.47 11.71 18.01
C LEU A 145 21.31 12.66 18.35
N LEU A 146 21.58 13.77 19.05
CA LEU A 146 20.56 14.74 19.41
C LEU A 146 19.89 15.35 18.18
N VAL A 147 20.66 15.68 17.15
CA VAL A 147 20.11 16.23 15.90
C VAL A 147 19.18 15.21 15.22
N PHE A 148 19.60 13.94 15.10
CA PHE A 148 18.75 12.91 14.50
C PHE A 148 17.50 12.59 15.34
N VAL A 149 17.62 12.59 16.67
CA VAL A 149 16.46 12.39 17.57
C VAL A 149 15.47 13.53 17.43
N VAL A 150 15.93 14.78 17.45
CA VAL A 150 15.06 15.97 17.30
C VAL A 150 14.36 15.95 15.95
N GLU A 151 15.10 15.67 14.88
CA GLU A 151 14.56 15.55 13.53
C GLU A 151 13.51 14.43 13.42
N LEU A 152 13.81 13.24 13.96
CA LEU A 152 12.89 12.11 13.99
C LEU A 152 11.64 12.43 14.81
N CYS A 153 11.78 13.11 15.95
CA CYS A 153 10.65 13.58 16.75
C CYS A 153 9.79 14.59 15.97
N ILE A 154 10.39 15.52 15.23
CA ILE A 154 9.65 16.46 14.39
C ILE A 154 8.88 15.72 13.29
N LYS A 155 9.52 14.76 12.60
CA LYS A 155 8.89 13.90 11.58
C LYS A 155 7.73 13.08 12.19
N LEU A 156 7.93 12.48 13.36
CA LEU A 156 6.91 11.71 14.09
C LEU A 156 5.73 12.56 14.57
N VAL A 157 5.98 13.77 15.08
CA VAL A 157 4.92 14.68 15.55
C VAL A 157 4.09 15.20 14.37
N LEU A 158 4.71 15.40 13.20
CA LEU A 158 4.04 15.84 11.98
C LEU A 158 3.22 14.73 11.33
N HIS A 159 3.80 13.56 11.09
CA HIS A 159 3.13 12.44 10.44
C HIS A 159 2.23 11.64 11.40
N ARG A 160 2.42 11.74 12.73
CA ARG A 160 1.68 10.97 13.75
C ARG A 160 1.59 9.47 13.39
N LEU A 161 0.37 8.91 13.33
CA LEU A 161 0.13 7.51 12.96
C LEU A 161 0.29 7.22 11.45
N TYR A 162 0.36 8.24 10.59
CA TYR A 162 0.62 8.05 9.16
C TYR A 162 2.11 7.82 8.83
N PHE A 163 3.00 7.94 9.81
CA PHE A 163 4.42 7.58 9.67
C PHE A 163 4.59 6.10 9.24
N PHE A 164 3.66 5.24 9.65
CA PHE A 164 3.62 3.82 9.30
C PHE A 164 2.73 3.48 8.09
N CYS A 165 2.23 4.48 7.35
CA CYS A 165 1.34 4.25 6.19
C CYS A 165 1.73 5.06 4.94
N ASN A 166 2.88 5.74 4.92
CA ASN A 166 3.29 6.57 3.79
C ASN A 166 4.09 5.78 2.73
N GLU A 167 4.12 6.24 1.48
CA GLU A 167 4.90 5.63 0.38
C GLU A 167 6.41 5.59 0.68
N SER A 168 6.87 6.49 1.56
CA SER A 168 8.24 6.56 2.08
C SER A 168 8.48 5.78 3.39
N LEU A 169 7.59 4.86 3.76
CA LEU A 169 7.69 4.07 5.01
C LEU A 169 9.04 3.38 5.18
N ALA A 170 9.59 2.79 4.11
CA ALA A 170 10.87 2.11 4.18
C ALA A 170 12.01 3.05 4.60
N TRP A 171 11.99 4.29 4.10
CA TRP A 171 12.99 5.32 4.44
C TRP A 171 12.80 5.85 5.86
N ASN A 172 11.55 6.04 6.28
CA ASN A 172 11.22 6.47 7.64
C ASN A 172 11.58 5.41 8.70
N ILE A 173 11.36 4.13 8.40
CA ILE A 173 11.77 3.01 9.26
C ILE A 173 13.29 2.90 9.30
N PHE A 174 13.97 3.12 8.17
CA PHE A 174 15.42 3.13 8.12
C PHE A 174 16.01 4.21 9.04
N ASP A 175 15.51 5.45 8.97
CA ASP A 175 15.90 6.54 9.88
C ASP A 175 15.63 6.16 11.36
N PHE A 176 14.46 5.58 11.65
CA PHE A 176 14.12 5.14 13.01
C PHE A 176 15.08 4.08 13.55
N VAL A 177 15.44 3.10 12.72
CA VAL A 177 16.39 2.04 13.07
C VAL A 177 17.78 2.61 13.31
N LEU A 178 18.24 3.55 12.47
CA LEU A 178 19.53 4.21 12.66
C LEU A 178 19.61 4.95 14.00
N VAL A 179 18.57 5.72 14.34
CA VAL A 179 18.51 6.45 15.62
C VAL A 179 18.43 5.49 16.80
N ALA A 180 17.65 4.40 16.68
CA ALA A 180 17.54 3.40 17.73
C ALA A 180 18.88 2.69 17.99
N PHE A 181 19.62 2.31 16.94
CA PHE A 181 20.95 1.72 17.07
C PHE A 181 21.91 2.67 17.77
N ALA A 182 21.98 3.93 17.32
CA ALA A 182 22.87 4.93 17.93
C ALA A 182 22.51 5.21 19.40
N ALA A 183 21.22 5.25 19.74
CA ALA A 183 20.77 5.43 21.12
C ALA A 183 21.11 4.23 22.02
N VAL A 184 20.97 3.01 21.51
CA VAL A 184 21.35 1.78 22.25
C VAL A 184 22.86 1.74 22.47
N ASP A 185 23.65 2.06 21.45
CA ASP A 185 25.11 2.06 21.54
C ASP A 185 25.63 3.07 22.58
N GLN A 186 25.07 4.28 22.58
CA GLN A 186 25.34 5.29 23.61
C GLN A 186 24.87 4.85 25.00
N ALA A 187 23.70 4.22 25.12
CA ALA A 187 23.20 3.73 26.41
C ALA A 187 24.13 2.66 26.99
N LEU A 188 24.61 1.71 26.17
CA LEU A 188 25.56 0.67 26.58
C LEU A 188 26.91 1.27 26.97
N THR A 189 27.42 2.23 26.19
CA THR A 189 28.68 2.92 26.48
C THR A 189 28.62 3.74 27.77
N SER A 190 27.47 4.35 28.08
CA SER A 190 27.29 5.11 29.32
C SER A 190 27.16 4.25 30.59
N SER A 191 26.90 2.94 30.44
CA SER A 191 26.64 2.02 31.54
C SER A 191 27.77 1.02 31.80
N GLY A 192 28.83 1.02 30.99
CA GLY A 192 30.10 0.30 31.21
C GLY A 192 31.21 1.22 31.67
#